data_AF-A0A8J3J0L7-F1
#
_entry.id   AF-A0A8J3J0L7-F1
#
_cell.length_a   1.000
_cell.length_b   1.000
_cell.length_c   1.000
_cell.angle_alpha   90.00
_cell.angle_beta   90.00
_cell.angle_gamma   90.00
#
_symmetry.space_group_name_H-M   'P 1'
#
loop_
_entity.id
_entity.type
_entity.pdbx_description
1 polymer ?
#
loop_
_entity_poly.entity_id
_entity_poly.type
_entity_poly.pdbx_seq_one_letter_code
_entity_poly.pdbx_strand_id
1 'polypeptide(L)'
;MKLSDASGWSESVAVAQPMQKVLDYKLSRLIMHAIGAVLAAPYDNAWRAWLAFPNECEQAMLIEGFLVIDLPEEVILCEHGWLQQKDGSIIDPTILVQPLPPGARVFYVAGVQRTRLEVAVLLGKPQQFPAVRSDPRFGEDGMGHPQYRAAFLAARDHCLLRARLGSPPKEIIFLLAQEPDANLTQEVIGGKLILETQGKEPSEGGGDVERA
;
A
#
# COMPACT_ATOMS: atom_id res chain seq x y z
N MET A 1 30.61 4.73 32.29
CA MET A 1 29.51 5.03 31.37
C MET A 1 29.90 4.47 30.00
N LYS A 2 29.48 3.25 29.69
CA LYS A 2 29.75 2.56 28.42
C LYS A 2 28.40 2.36 27.73
N LEU A 3 28.27 2.90 26.53
CA LEU A 3 27.15 2.65 25.63
C LEU A 3 27.34 1.25 25.07
N SER A 4 26.40 0.35 25.35
CA SER A 4 26.36 -1.00 24.79
C SER A 4 25.07 -1.19 24.00
N ASP A 5 25.27 -1.59 22.74
CA ASP A 5 24.49 -2.56 21.99
C ASP A 5 23.14 -2.11 21.39
N ALA A 6 23.25 -1.48 20.22
CA ALA A 6 22.22 -1.49 19.18
C ALA A 6 22.72 -2.34 18.00
N SER A 7 22.63 -3.67 18.11
CA SER A 7 22.90 -4.59 17.00
C SER A 7 21.82 -5.66 16.97
N GLY A 8 20.93 -5.59 15.97
CA GLY A 8 19.88 -6.58 15.81
C GLY A 8 18.73 -6.21 14.86
N TRP A 9 18.97 -5.40 13.83
CA TRP A 9 18.02 -5.28 12.73
C TRP A 9 18.55 -6.14 11.57
N SER A 10 17.99 -7.34 11.44
CA SER A 10 18.26 -8.22 10.31
C SER A 10 17.59 -7.62 9.07
N GLU A 11 18.40 -7.18 8.10
CA GLU A 11 17.95 -6.84 6.76
C GLU A 11 17.58 -8.14 6.01
N SER A 12 16.38 -8.66 6.24
CA SER A 12 15.82 -9.66 5.35
C SER A 12 15.30 -8.97 4.09
N VAL A 13 16.17 -8.84 3.07
CA VAL A 13 15.75 -8.45 1.72
C VAL A 13 14.88 -9.57 1.15
N ALA A 14 13.56 -9.36 1.13
CA ALA A 14 12.61 -10.34 0.63
C ALA A 14 12.86 -10.60 -0.86
N VAL A 15 13.19 -11.86 -1.20
CA VAL A 15 13.34 -12.33 -2.58
C VAL A 15 11.96 -12.45 -3.22
N ALA A 16 11.76 -11.81 -4.37
CA ALA A 16 10.51 -11.83 -5.13
C ALA A 16 10.14 -13.27 -5.55
N GLN A 17 8.98 -13.76 -5.10
CA GLN A 17 8.42 -15.07 -5.47
C GLN A 17 7.47 -14.94 -6.69
N PRO A 18 7.43 -15.92 -7.61
CA PRO A 18 6.54 -15.88 -8.77
C PRO A 18 5.04 -16.00 -8.39
N MET A 19 4.25 -15.10 -8.99
CA MET A 19 2.88 -14.70 -8.67
C MET A 19 1.79 -15.80 -8.62
N GLN A 20 1.90 -16.87 -9.42
CA GLN A 20 0.86 -17.93 -9.51
C GLN A 20 0.83 -18.89 -8.31
N LYS A 21 1.80 -18.81 -7.39
CA LYS A 21 1.84 -19.61 -6.16
C LYS A 21 1.52 -18.82 -4.89
N VAL A 22 1.29 -17.51 -5.01
CA VAL A 22 1.15 -16.64 -3.83
C VAL A 22 -0.31 -16.38 -3.50
N LEU A 23 -1.17 -16.05 -4.47
CA LEU A 23 -2.61 -15.83 -4.21
C LEU A 23 -3.36 -17.16 -4.09
N ASP A 24 -4.00 -17.43 -2.94
CA ASP A 24 -5.02 -18.48 -2.84
C ASP A 24 -6.31 -17.98 -3.51
N TYR A 25 -6.38 -18.19 -4.82
CA TYR A 25 -7.48 -17.74 -5.66
C TYR A 25 -8.82 -18.36 -5.24
N LYS A 26 -8.82 -19.65 -4.85
CA LYS A 26 -10.07 -20.36 -4.51
C LYS A 26 -10.66 -19.79 -3.23
N LEU A 27 -9.83 -19.66 -2.19
CA LEU A 27 -10.28 -19.10 -0.92
C LEU A 27 -10.64 -17.62 -1.06
N SER A 28 -9.80 -16.83 -1.75
CA SER A 28 -10.08 -15.41 -2.01
C SER A 28 -11.42 -15.21 -2.71
N ARG A 29 -11.76 -16.03 -3.70
CA ARG A 29 -13.03 -15.95 -4.44
C ARG A 29 -14.23 -16.33 -3.59
N LEU A 30 -14.10 -17.40 -2.80
CA LEU A 30 -15.15 -17.81 -1.85
C LEU A 30 -15.46 -16.67 -0.87
N ILE A 31 -14.41 -16.11 -0.28
CA ILE A 31 -14.51 -15.01 0.68
C ILE A 31 -15.11 -13.77 0.03
N MET A 32 -14.64 -13.38 -1.17
CA MET A 32 -15.14 -12.24 -1.94
C MET A 32 -16.66 -12.28 -2.09
N HIS A 33 -17.22 -13.43 -2.49
CA HIS A 33 -18.67 -13.59 -2.60
C HIS A 33 -19.37 -13.55 -1.24
N ALA A 34 -18.82 -14.23 -0.22
CA ALA A 34 -19.44 -14.34 1.09
C ALA A 34 -19.51 -13.00 1.85
N ILE A 35 -18.47 -12.19 1.76
CA ILE A 35 -18.45 -10.87 2.38
C ILE A 35 -19.08 -9.79 1.49
N GLY A 36 -19.37 -10.06 0.21
CA GLY A 36 -19.73 -9.00 -0.72
C GLY A 36 -18.63 -7.94 -0.76
N ALA A 37 -17.44 -8.35 -1.22
CA ALA A 37 -16.27 -7.48 -1.27
C ALA A 37 -16.56 -6.20 -2.07
N VAL A 38 -16.05 -5.07 -1.57
CA VAL A 38 -16.27 -3.74 -2.15
C VAL A 38 -15.02 -3.28 -2.88
N LEU A 39 -15.19 -2.74 -4.09
CA LEU A 39 -14.08 -2.17 -4.85
C LEU A 39 -13.45 -1.00 -4.07
N ALA A 40 -12.12 -0.86 -4.15
CA ALA A 40 -11.38 0.20 -3.48
C ALA A 40 -11.51 0.25 -1.94
N ALA A 41 -11.93 -0.84 -1.30
CA ALA A 41 -11.98 -0.97 0.16
C ALA A 41 -11.11 -2.14 0.67
N PRO A 42 -9.81 -2.18 0.33
CA PRO A 42 -9.00 -3.39 0.52
C PRO A 42 -8.83 -3.80 1.99
N TYR A 43 -8.63 -2.83 2.88
CA TYR A 43 -8.50 -3.08 4.30
C TYR A 43 -9.79 -3.59 4.95
N ASP A 44 -10.93 -2.99 4.59
CA ASP A 44 -12.24 -3.42 5.08
C ASP A 44 -12.57 -4.82 4.58
N ASN A 45 -12.28 -5.13 3.32
CA ASN A 45 -12.46 -6.46 2.77
C ASN A 45 -11.59 -7.49 3.49
N ALA A 46 -10.30 -7.19 3.73
CA ALA A 46 -9.40 -8.07 4.46
C ALA A 46 -9.86 -8.29 5.91
N TRP A 47 -10.32 -7.25 6.60
CA TRP A 47 -10.87 -7.39 7.95
C TRP A 47 -12.15 -8.23 7.98
N ARG A 48 -13.10 -7.95 7.08
CA ARG A 48 -14.36 -8.70 6.97
C ARG A 48 -14.12 -10.16 6.61
N ALA A 49 -13.12 -10.43 5.76
CA ALA A 49 -12.67 -11.79 5.45
C ALA A 49 -12.22 -12.53 6.72
N TRP A 50 -11.40 -11.87 7.55
CA TRP A 50 -10.89 -12.46 8.79
C TRP A 50 -12.00 -12.78 9.80
N LEU A 51 -13.04 -11.94 9.85
CA LEU A 51 -14.21 -12.16 10.70
C LEU A 51 -15.13 -13.27 10.18
N ALA A 52 -15.39 -13.31 8.87
CA ALA A 52 -16.32 -14.26 8.28
C ALA A 52 -15.75 -15.69 8.16
N PHE A 53 -14.41 -15.83 8.08
CA PHE A 53 -13.72 -17.10 7.89
C PHE A 53 -12.63 -17.29 8.97
N PRO A 54 -13.01 -17.39 10.26
CA PRO A 54 -12.06 -17.36 11.36
C PRO A 54 -11.13 -18.59 11.40
N ASN A 55 -11.56 -19.74 10.87
CA ASN A 55 -10.76 -20.96 10.85
C ASN A 55 -9.75 -20.93 9.70
N GLU A 56 -10.19 -20.55 8.50
CA GLU A 56 -9.35 -20.44 7.30
C GLU A 56 -8.33 -19.30 7.41
N CYS A 57 -8.63 -18.29 8.22
CA CYS A 57 -7.77 -17.15 8.50
C CYS A 57 -7.15 -17.19 9.91
N GLU A 58 -7.20 -18.33 10.63
CA GLU A 58 -6.80 -18.39 12.05
C GLU A 58 -5.37 -17.87 12.28
N GLN A 59 -4.44 -18.27 11.41
CA GLN A 59 -3.01 -17.90 11.48
C GLN A 59 -2.63 -16.82 10.46
N ALA A 60 -3.61 -16.17 9.84
CA ALA A 60 -3.32 -15.08 8.92
C ALA A 60 -2.84 -13.83 9.68
N MET A 61 -2.19 -12.93 8.96
CA MET A 61 -1.91 -11.57 9.42
C MET A 61 -2.48 -10.58 8.41
N LEU A 62 -3.02 -9.46 8.89
CA LEU A 62 -3.37 -8.34 8.02
C LEU A 62 -2.06 -7.65 7.62
N ILE A 63 -1.91 -7.42 6.32
CA ILE A 63 -0.76 -6.70 5.77
C ILE A 63 -1.21 -5.31 5.34
N GLU A 64 -0.53 -4.29 5.82
CA GLU A 64 -0.55 -2.92 5.30
C GLU A 64 0.65 -2.77 4.36
N GLY A 65 0.40 -2.75 3.06
CA GLY A 65 1.47 -2.75 2.06
C GLY A 65 1.06 -2.12 0.75
N PHE A 66 1.74 -2.55 -0.30
CA PHE A 66 1.57 -1.99 -1.64
C PHE A 66 1.33 -3.11 -2.64
N LEU A 67 0.52 -2.78 -3.64
CA LEU A 67 0.20 -3.64 -4.75
C LEU A 67 0.65 -2.94 -6.04
N VAL A 68 1.46 -3.64 -6.84
CA VAL A 68 1.87 -3.16 -8.17
C VAL A 68 1.11 -3.93 -9.24
N ILE A 69 0.39 -3.22 -10.11
CA ILE A 69 -0.39 -3.79 -11.20
C ILE A 69 0.25 -3.38 -12.51
N ASP A 70 0.80 -4.35 -13.22
CA ASP A 70 1.49 -4.16 -14.49
C ASP A 70 0.53 -4.48 -15.65
N LEU A 71 0.07 -3.42 -16.30
CA LEU A 71 -0.88 -3.44 -17.42
C LEU A 71 -0.14 -3.18 -18.74
N PRO A 72 -0.78 -3.36 -19.91
CA PRO A 72 -0.08 -3.16 -21.19
C PRO A 72 0.54 -1.76 -21.36
N GLU A 73 -0.17 -0.71 -20.98
CA GLU A 73 0.20 0.69 -21.23
C GLU A 73 0.67 1.44 -19.97
N GLU A 74 0.38 0.90 -18.79
CA GLU A 74 0.63 1.56 -17.50
C GLU A 74 1.08 0.56 -16.43
N VAL A 75 1.70 1.10 -15.37
CA VAL A 75 2.03 0.37 -14.15
C VAL A 75 1.48 1.14 -12.96
N ILE A 76 0.56 0.54 -12.23
CA ILE A 76 -0.14 1.17 -11.11
C ILE A 76 0.48 0.68 -9.81
N LEU A 77 0.92 1.60 -8.94
CA LEU A 77 1.25 1.33 -7.55
C LEU A 77 0.07 1.80 -6.70
N CYS A 78 -0.51 0.90 -5.90
CA CYS A 78 -1.56 1.28 -4.96
C CYS A 78 -1.25 0.83 -3.53
N GLU A 79 -1.65 1.64 -2.57
CA GLU A 79 -1.67 1.27 -1.15
C GLU A 79 -2.79 0.25 -0.94
N HIS A 80 -2.48 -0.92 -0.38
CA HIS A 80 -3.39 -2.07 -0.39
C HIS A 80 -3.30 -2.91 0.89
N GLY A 81 -4.43 -3.53 1.23
CA GLY A 81 -4.60 -4.41 2.39
C GLY A 81 -5.02 -5.82 1.98
N TRP A 82 -4.37 -6.83 2.55
CA TRP A 82 -4.72 -8.24 2.35
C TRP A 82 -4.41 -9.07 3.59
N LEU A 83 -4.90 -10.31 3.63
CA LEU A 83 -4.49 -11.28 4.64
C LEU A 83 -3.38 -12.18 4.08
N GLN A 84 -2.35 -12.43 4.86
CA GLN A 84 -1.28 -13.37 4.51
C GLN A 84 -1.24 -14.52 5.52
N GLN A 85 -1.35 -15.75 5.02
CA GLN A 85 -1.23 -16.96 5.84
C GLN A 85 0.23 -17.24 6.22
N LYS A 86 0.43 -18.10 7.22
CA LYS A 86 1.74 -18.50 7.73
C LYS A 86 2.63 -19.19 6.68
N ASP A 87 2.03 -19.87 5.70
CA ASP A 87 2.75 -20.48 4.58
C ASP A 87 3.15 -19.49 3.48
N GLY A 88 2.81 -18.20 3.66
CA GLY A 88 3.09 -17.11 2.74
C GLY A 88 1.99 -16.89 1.70
N SER A 89 0.96 -17.73 1.64
CA SER A 89 -0.16 -17.53 0.71
C SER A 89 -0.98 -16.30 1.08
N ILE A 90 -1.59 -15.68 0.08
CA ILE A 90 -2.33 -14.42 0.17
C ILE A 90 -3.81 -14.70 -0.03
N ILE A 91 -4.62 -14.08 0.80
CA ILE A 91 -6.07 -13.99 0.67
C ILE A 91 -6.40 -12.52 0.40
N ASP A 92 -6.84 -12.23 -0.82
CA ASP A 92 -7.19 -10.88 -1.26
C ASP A 92 -8.53 -10.91 -2.01
N PRO A 93 -9.64 -10.63 -1.34
CA PRO A 93 -10.94 -10.54 -1.99
C PRO A 93 -11.06 -9.34 -2.94
N THR A 94 -10.25 -8.29 -2.73
CA THR A 94 -10.38 -7.01 -3.44
C THR A 94 -9.86 -7.13 -4.86
N ILE A 95 -8.76 -7.86 -5.08
CA ILE A 95 -8.21 -8.07 -6.42
C ILE A 95 -9.18 -8.80 -7.36
N LEU A 96 -10.17 -9.51 -6.81
CA LEU A 96 -11.15 -10.27 -7.57
C LEU A 96 -12.39 -9.46 -7.98
N VAL A 97 -12.64 -8.33 -7.32
CA VAL A 97 -13.67 -7.35 -7.75
C VAL A 97 -13.07 -6.22 -8.59
N GLN A 98 -11.74 -6.15 -8.69
CA GLN A 98 -11.05 -5.19 -9.53
C GLN A 98 -11.07 -5.64 -11.01
N PRO A 99 -11.51 -4.79 -11.95
CA PRO A 99 -11.55 -5.14 -13.36
C PRO A 99 -10.15 -5.12 -13.97
N LEU A 100 -9.44 -6.25 -13.90
CA LEU A 100 -8.13 -6.41 -14.52
C LEU A 100 -8.25 -7.05 -15.91
N PRO A 101 -7.55 -6.52 -16.93
CA PRO A 101 -7.55 -7.15 -18.25
C PRO A 101 -6.83 -8.51 -18.20
N PRO A 102 -7.16 -9.45 -19.12
CA PRO A 102 -6.44 -10.70 -19.23
C PRO A 102 -4.93 -10.48 -19.39
N GLY A 103 -4.14 -11.21 -18.60
CA GLY A 103 -2.67 -11.11 -18.63
C GLY A 103 -2.08 -10.01 -17.74
N ALA A 104 -2.90 -9.20 -17.07
CA ALA A 104 -2.43 -8.29 -16.01
C ALA A 104 -1.61 -9.05 -14.96
N ARG A 105 -0.53 -8.44 -14.50
CA ARG A 105 0.32 -9.00 -13.44
C ARG A 105 0.22 -8.14 -12.19
N VAL A 106 0.16 -8.79 -11.04
CA VAL A 106 -0.07 -8.18 -9.74
C VAL A 106 1.04 -8.60 -8.78
N PHE A 107 1.75 -7.64 -8.19
CA PHE A 107 2.85 -7.89 -7.28
C PHE A 107 2.53 -7.32 -5.90
N TYR A 108 2.57 -8.18 -4.88
CA TYR A 108 2.34 -7.81 -3.49
C TYR A 108 3.67 -7.46 -2.82
N VAL A 109 3.74 -6.29 -2.19
CA VAL A 109 4.90 -5.81 -1.45
C VAL A 109 4.48 -5.54 -0.02
N ALA A 110 4.75 -6.49 0.87
CA ALA A 110 4.35 -6.41 2.27
C ALA A 110 5.10 -5.31 3.01
N GLY A 111 4.36 -4.44 3.70
CA GLY A 111 4.90 -3.44 4.62
C GLY A 111 4.77 -3.89 6.07
N VAL A 112 3.74 -3.41 6.75
CA VAL A 112 3.50 -3.70 8.17
C VAL A 112 2.55 -4.90 8.30
N GLN A 113 2.91 -5.82 9.20
CA GLN A 113 2.09 -6.99 9.51
C GLN A 113 1.37 -6.77 10.83
N ARG A 114 0.10 -7.15 10.91
CA ARG A 114 -0.71 -7.04 12.11
C ARG A 114 -1.42 -8.35 12.43
N THR A 115 -1.35 -8.72 13.69
CA THR A 115 -2.13 -9.80 14.28
C THR A 115 -3.59 -9.39 14.41
N ARG A 116 -4.47 -10.38 14.58
CA ARG A 116 -5.90 -10.15 14.77
C ARG A 116 -6.18 -9.29 16.00
N LEU A 117 -5.42 -9.48 17.08
CA LEU A 117 -5.56 -8.73 18.32
C LEU A 117 -5.20 -7.25 18.10
N GLU A 118 -4.10 -6.97 17.40
CA GLU A 118 -3.71 -5.59 17.09
C GLU A 118 -4.77 -4.90 16.24
N VAL A 119 -5.27 -5.55 15.19
CA VAL A 119 -6.34 -4.98 14.34
C VAL A 119 -7.62 -4.72 15.14
N ALA A 120 -8.02 -5.64 16.03
CA ALA A 120 -9.20 -5.45 16.88
C ALA A 120 -9.05 -4.24 17.83
N VAL A 121 -7.85 -4.02 18.37
CA VAL A 121 -7.56 -2.85 19.21
C VAL A 121 -7.60 -1.55 18.41
N LEU A 122 -7.14 -1.57 17.16
CA LEU A 122 -7.14 -0.39 16.28
C LEU A 122 -8.57 -0.03 15.81
N LEU A 123 -9.40 -1.02 15.49
CA LEU A 123 -10.80 -0.82 15.09
C LEU A 123 -11.71 -0.35 16.23
N GLY A 124 -11.31 -0.56 17.49
CA GLY A 124 -11.96 0.05 18.64
C GLY A 124 -11.80 1.58 18.71
N LYS A 125 -11.03 2.17 17.78
CA LYS A 125 -10.80 3.61 17.63
C LYS A 125 -11.38 4.07 16.29
N PRO A 126 -11.69 5.38 16.12
CA PRO A 126 -12.03 5.96 14.82
C PRO A 126 -10.79 6.07 13.91
N GLN A 127 -10.00 5.00 13.77
CA GLN A 127 -8.82 4.96 12.92
C GLN A 127 -9.18 4.43 11.55
N GLN A 128 -8.63 5.07 10.51
CA GLN A 128 -8.69 4.60 9.15
C GLN A 128 -7.44 3.75 8.87
N PHE A 129 -7.64 2.65 8.14
CA PHE A 129 -6.52 1.87 7.62
C PHE A 129 -5.95 2.53 6.35
N PRO A 130 -4.64 2.39 6.08
CA PRO A 130 -3.66 1.67 6.91
C PRO A 130 -3.35 2.41 8.21
N ALA A 131 -3.31 1.68 9.32
CA ALA A 131 -3.19 2.27 10.64
C ALA A 131 -1.83 2.95 10.87
N VAL A 132 -0.79 2.64 10.08
CA VAL A 132 0.48 3.40 10.11
C VAL A 132 0.28 4.91 9.87
N ARG A 133 -0.72 5.31 9.10
CA ARG A 133 -1.02 6.72 8.81
C ARG A 133 -1.81 7.41 9.91
N SER A 134 -2.47 6.62 10.75
CA SER A 134 -3.20 7.10 11.93
C SER A 134 -2.29 7.28 13.16
N ASP A 135 -1.00 6.93 13.06
CA ASP A 135 -0.03 7.07 14.15
C ASP A 135 0.82 8.33 13.95
N PRO A 136 0.72 9.33 14.84
CA PRO A 136 1.40 10.62 14.66
C PRO A 136 2.94 10.49 14.67
N ARG A 137 3.49 9.37 15.13
CA ARG A 137 4.94 9.12 15.14
C ARG A 137 5.50 8.86 13.75
N PHE A 138 4.65 8.50 12.78
CA PHE A 138 5.08 8.08 11.44
C PHE A 138 4.74 9.11 10.35
N GLY A 139 4.26 10.28 10.72
CA GLY A 139 3.82 11.31 9.77
C GLY A 139 2.46 10.98 9.12
N GLU A 140 1.87 11.97 8.45
CA GLU A 140 0.54 11.85 7.83
C GLU A 140 0.49 10.83 6.67
N ASP A 141 1.64 10.57 6.05
CA ASP A 141 1.83 9.58 4.99
C ASP A 141 2.26 8.19 5.51
N GLY A 142 2.51 8.06 6.82
CA GLY A 142 3.00 6.82 7.44
C GLY A 142 4.44 6.46 7.07
N MET A 143 5.13 7.27 6.25
CA MET A 143 6.48 6.97 5.75
C MET A 143 7.57 7.11 6.82
N GLY A 144 7.24 7.66 7.98
CA GLY A 144 8.09 7.57 9.17
C GLY A 144 8.22 6.15 9.71
N HIS A 145 7.33 5.21 9.35
CA HIS A 145 7.45 3.81 9.73
C HIS A 145 8.47 3.07 8.83
N PRO A 146 9.59 2.53 9.37
CA PRO A 146 10.69 2.01 8.55
C PRO A 146 10.28 0.91 7.57
N GLN A 147 9.48 -0.07 8.02
CA GLN A 147 9.02 -1.19 7.17
C GLN A 147 8.04 -0.73 6.10
N TYR A 148 7.20 0.28 6.41
CA TYR A 148 6.20 0.79 5.49
C TYR A 148 6.89 1.55 4.36
N ARG A 149 7.81 2.45 4.72
CA ARG A 149 8.67 3.16 3.79
C ARG A 149 9.50 2.23 2.92
N ALA A 150 10.10 1.18 3.50
CA ALA A 150 10.87 0.20 2.74
C ALA A 150 10.00 -0.51 1.68
N ALA A 151 8.79 -0.92 2.05
CA ALA A 151 7.83 -1.53 1.11
C ALA A 151 7.41 -0.55 0.01
N PHE A 152 7.15 0.71 0.33
CA PHE A 152 6.84 1.74 -0.66
C PHE A 152 7.98 1.92 -1.67
N LEU A 153 9.21 2.07 -1.18
CA LEU A 153 10.38 2.24 -2.06
C LEU A 153 10.59 1.02 -2.95
N ALA A 154 10.44 -0.19 -2.41
CA ALA A 154 10.55 -1.43 -3.19
C ALA A 154 9.46 -1.53 -4.27
N ALA A 155 8.21 -1.19 -3.95
CA ALA A 155 7.11 -1.16 -4.90
C ALA A 155 7.33 -0.10 -6.00
N ARG A 156 7.80 1.10 -5.62
CA ARG A 156 8.13 2.19 -6.55
C ARG A 156 9.24 1.79 -7.50
N ASP A 157 10.32 1.22 -6.98
CA ASP A 157 11.46 0.80 -7.79
C ASP A 157 11.06 -0.33 -8.75
N HIS A 158 10.15 -1.23 -8.32
CA HIS A 158 9.53 -2.22 -9.20
C HIS A 158 8.73 -1.56 -10.33
N CYS A 159 7.91 -0.54 -10.03
CA CYS A 159 7.14 0.19 -11.05
C CYS A 159 8.04 0.83 -12.08
N LEU A 160 9.10 1.52 -11.64
CA LEU A 160 10.09 2.15 -12.52
C LEU A 160 10.77 1.14 -13.44
N LEU A 161 11.09 -0.05 -12.92
CA LEU A 161 11.64 -1.13 -13.74
C LEU A 161 10.64 -1.62 -14.79
N ARG A 162 9.39 -1.92 -14.40
CA ARG A 162 8.36 -2.42 -15.32
C ARG A 162 8.03 -1.40 -16.42
N ALA A 163 7.95 -0.13 -16.07
CA ALA A 163 7.66 0.94 -17.01
C ALA A 163 8.74 1.08 -18.09
N ARG A 164 10.02 0.98 -17.69
CA ARG A 164 11.17 1.05 -18.62
C ARG A 164 11.32 -0.16 -19.53
N LEU A 165 10.79 -1.32 -19.13
CA LEU A 165 10.86 -2.54 -19.93
C LEU A 165 9.80 -2.59 -21.05
N GLY A 166 8.81 -1.69 -21.03
CA GLY A 166 7.82 -1.55 -22.11
C GLY A 166 8.41 -0.85 -23.34
N SER A 167 7.86 -1.16 -24.53
CA SER A 167 8.09 -0.40 -25.76
C SER A 167 6.74 -0.14 -26.45
N PRO A 168 6.19 1.10 -26.40
CA PRO A 168 6.76 2.29 -25.74
C PRO A 168 6.85 2.14 -24.20
N PRO A 169 7.65 2.98 -23.51
CA PRO A 169 7.66 3.02 -22.05
C PRO A 169 6.25 3.22 -21.49
N LYS A 170 5.92 2.53 -20.40
CA LYS A 170 4.60 2.60 -19.78
C LYS A 170 4.46 3.82 -18.89
N GLU A 171 3.24 4.31 -18.72
CA GLU A 171 2.90 5.30 -17.70
C GLU A 171 3.02 4.68 -16.29
N ILE A 172 3.29 5.50 -15.27
CA ILE A 172 3.29 5.06 -13.87
C ILE A 172 2.23 5.85 -13.12
N ILE A 173 1.33 5.15 -12.44
CA ILE A 173 0.26 5.76 -11.65
C ILE A 173 0.45 5.40 -10.19
N PHE A 174 0.38 6.39 -9.29
CA PHE A 174 0.45 6.18 -7.85
C PHE A 174 -0.92 6.45 -7.22
N LEU A 175 -1.56 5.41 -6.68
CA LEU A 175 -2.83 5.48 -5.96
C LEU A 175 -2.57 5.22 -4.47
N LEU A 176 -2.05 6.25 -3.79
CA LEU A 176 -1.89 6.22 -2.34
C LEU A 176 -3.21 6.70 -1.72
N ALA A 177 -3.63 6.17 -0.57
CA ALA A 177 -4.92 6.54 0.02
C ALA A 177 -4.97 7.99 0.56
N GLN A 178 -4.08 8.88 0.13
CA GLN A 178 -4.06 10.31 0.45
C GLN A 178 -5.07 11.11 -0.39
N GLU A 179 -5.68 10.51 -1.41
CA GLU A 179 -6.47 11.25 -2.39
C GLU A 179 -7.90 10.70 -2.53
N PRO A 180 -8.78 10.91 -1.53
CA PRO A 180 -10.19 10.59 -1.68
C PRO A 180 -10.91 11.48 -2.71
N ASP A 181 -10.30 12.62 -3.11
CA ASP A 181 -10.89 13.63 -4.00
C ASP A 181 -9.95 14.11 -5.14
N ALA A 182 -8.78 13.50 -5.35
CA ALA A 182 -7.99 13.90 -6.52
C ALA A 182 -8.68 13.36 -7.78
N ASN A 183 -9.18 14.27 -8.60
CA ASN A 183 -9.21 14.06 -10.03
C ASN A 183 -7.85 13.47 -10.41
N LEU A 184 -7.81 12.16 -10.68
CA LEU A 184 -6.62 11.38 -11.03
C LEU A 184 -5.80 12.19 -12.04
N THR A 185 -4.80 12.93 -11.57
CA THR A 185 -3.90 13.66 -12.43
C THR A 185 -3.00 12.62 -13.06
N GLN A 186 -3.32 12.27 -14.31
CA GLN A 186 -2.48 11.47 -15.18
C GLN A 186 -1.12 12.15 -15.32
N GLU A 187 -0.10 11.62 -14.66
CA GLU A 187 1.28 12.02 -14.88
C GLU A 187 1.83 11.22 -16.06
N VAL A 188 1.68 11.80 -17.26
CA VAL A 188 2.28 11.24 -18.48
C VAL A 188 3.81 11.37 -18.40
N ILE A 189 4.48 10.28 -18.06
CA ILE A 189 5.94 10.17 -18.14
C ILE A 189 6.35 9.90 -19.59
N GLY A 190 6.42 10.98 -20.38
CA GLY A 190 6.85 10.94 -21.79
C GLY A 190 7.50 12.23 -22.32
N GLY A 191 7.68 13.26 -21.48
CA GLY A 191 8.35 14.49 -21.90
C GLY A 191 8.31 15.59 -20.86
N LYS A 192 9.22 15.53 -19.89
CA LYS A 192 9.60 16.62 -18.96
C LYS A 192 8.51 17.05 -17.95
N LEU A 193 8.62 16.55 -16.72
CA LEU A 193 8.25 17.32 -15.52
C LEU A 193 9.23 17.01 -14.38
N ILE A 194 9.76 18.09 -13.83
CA ILE A 194 10.59 18.15 -12.63
C ILE A 194 9.64 18.22 -11.44
N LEU A 195 9.90 17.43 -10.40
CA LEU A 195 9.22 17.55 -9.11
C LEU A 195 9.58 18.91 -8.48
N GLU A 196 8.70 19.90 -8.61
CA GLU A 196 8.63 20.98 -7.64
C GLU A 196 7.47 20.69 -6.70
N THR A 197 7.80 20.22 -5.51
CA THR A 197 6.90 20.36 -4.36
C THR A 197 6.57 21.84 -4.25
N GLN A 198 5.29 22.23 -4.30
CA GLN A 198 4.89 23.56 -3.86
C GLN A 198 5.20 23.68 -2.36
N GLY A 199 6.43 24.06 -2.07
CA GLY A 199 6.79 24.65 -0.80
C GLY A 199 5.92 25.88 -0.66
N LYS A 200 4.97 25.83 0.27
CA LYS A 200 4.22 26.99 0.72
C LYS A 200 5.26 28.03 1.12
N GLU A 201 5.45 29.05 0.29
CA GLU A 201 6.32 30.16 0.63
C GLU A 201 5.84 30.72 1.99
N PRO A 202 6.75 30.96 2.95
CA PRO A 202 6.37 31.67 4.15
C PRO A 202 5.80 33.01 3.69
N SER A 203 4.53 33.26 4.02
CA SER A 203 3.91 34.56 3.81
C SER A 203 4.83 35.61 4.40
N GLU A 204 5.43 36.44 3.55
CA GLU A 204 6.07 37.67 3.97
C GLU A 204 4.98 38.50 4.64
N GLY A 205 4.98 38.49 5.98
CA GLY A 205 4.23 39.42 6.78
C GLY A 205 4.80 40.80 6.51
N GLY A 206 4.18 41.50 5.57
CA GLY A 206 4.40 42.92 5.33
C GLY A 206 4.22 43.68 6.64
N GLY A 207 5.30 44.34 7.05
CA GLY A 207 5.19 45.45 7.97
C GLY A 207 4.59 46.63 7.22
N ASP A 208 3.48 47.15 7.74
CA ASP A 208 3.09 48.53 7.47
C ASP A 208 3.37 49.38 8.69
N VAL A 209 4.21 50.38 8.42
CA VAL A 209 4.59 51.49 9.27
C VAL A 209 3.65 52.66 8.96
N GLU A 210 3.26 53.39 10.02
CA GLU A 210 2.89 54.81 10.04
C GLU A 210 1.47 55.28 9.64
N ARG A 211 0.70 55.78 10.64
CA ARG A 211 0.46 57.22 10.94
C ARG A 211 -0.88 57.47 11.64
N ALA A 212 -0.82 57.92 12.90
CA ALA A 212 -1.40 59.17 13.43
C ALA A 212 -1.07 59.29 14.92
#